data_AF-A0A3D1PB04-F1
#
_entry.id   AF-A0A3D1PB04-F1
#
_cell.length_a   1.000
_cell.length_b   1.000
_cell.length_c   1.000
_cell.angle_alpha   90.00
_cell.angle_beta   90.00
_cell.angle_gamma   90.00
#
_symmetry.space_group_name_H-M   'P 1'
#
loop_
_entity.id
_entity.type
_entity.pdbx_description
1 polymer ?
#
loop_
_entity_poly.entity_id
_entity_poly.type
_entity_poly.pdbx_seq_one_letter_code
_entity_poly.pdbx_strand_id
1 'polypeptide(L)' 'TSQFVIGATAATAEHRFIYNNFTGALFFDDDGTGATVQVQFAQLTDGLAFTANNIVVG' A
#
# COMPACT_ATOMS: atom_id res chain seq x y z
N THR A 1 6.15 7.52 -7.77
CA THR A 1 4.93 6.75 -8.08
C THR A 1 5.12 5.25 -7.98
N SER A 2 6.32 4.70 -8.24
CA SER A 2 6.56 3.24 -8.15
C SER A 2 6.39 2.64 -6.75
N GLN A 3 6.39 3.45 -5.67
CA GLN A 3 6.27 2.93 -4.31
C GLN A 3 4.85 2.65 -3.82
N PHE A 4 3.83 3.05 -4.59
CA PHE A 4 2.43 2.91 -4.19
C PHE A 4 1.68 2.02 -5.17
N VAL A 5 0.88 1.11 -4.65
CA VAL A 5 0.00 0.23 -5.44
C VAL A 5 -1.38 0.12 -4.79
N ILE A 6 -2.40 -0.02 -5.64
CA ILE A 6 -3.75 -0.40 -5.23
C ILE A 6 -3.87 -1.92 -5.39
N GLY A 7 -4.21 -2.62 -4.32
CA GLY A 7 -4.31 -4.07 -4.32
C GLY A 7 -4.27 -4.67 -2.92
N ALA A 8 -4.21 -6.01 -2.86
CA ALA A 8 -4.14 -6.72 -1.59
C ALA A 8 -2.70 -6.89 -1.07
N THR A 9 -1.72 -7.03 -1.98
CA THR A 9 -0.30 -7.23 -1.64
C THR A 9 0.60 -6.46 -2.59
N ALA A 10 1.86 -6.35 -2.20
CA ALA A 10 2.92 -5.84 -3.05
C ALA A 10 3.27 -6.84 -4.17
N ALA A 11 3.97 -6.38 -5.22
CA ALA A 11 4.21 -7.19 -6.43
C ALA A 11 5.59 -6.98 -7.08
N THR A 12 6.27 -5.89 -6.75
CA THR A 12 7.63 -5.58 -7.23
C THR A 12 8.39 -4.92 -6.09
N ALA A 13 9.72 -5.05 -6.03
CA ALA A 13 10.52 -4.54 -4.93
C ALA A 13 10.29 -3.03 -4.61
N GLU A 14 9.74 -2.28 -5.56
CA GLU A 14 9.35 -0.89 -5.38
C GLU A 14 8.04 -0.72 -4.58
N HIS A 15 7.06 -1.61 -4.65
CA HIS A 15 5.72 -1.48 -4.03
C HIS A 15 5.77 -1.51 -2.49
N ARG A 16 6.13 -0.39 -1.85
CA ARG A 16 6.22 -0.28 -0.39
C ARG A 16 4.89 0.00 0.31
N PHE A 17 3.98 0.73 -0.34
CA PHE A 17 2.70 1.15 0.22
C PHE A 17 1.55 0.55 -0.58
N ILE A 18 0.66 -0.15 0.12
CA ILE A 18 -0.40 -0.95 -0.50
C ILE A 18 -1.73 -0.50 0.07
N TYR A 19 -2.61 0.03 -0.78
CA TYR A 19 -3.99 0.34 -0.40
C TYR A 19 -4.95 -0.70 -0.97
N ASN A 20 -5.61 -1.45 -0.10
CA ASN A 20 -6.68 -2.34 -0.49
C ASN A 20 -7.99 -1.54 -0.61
N ASN A 21 -8.39 -1.21 -1.83
CA ASN A 21 -9.58 -0.40 -2.08
C ASN A 21 -10.91 -1.10 -1.77
N PHE A 22 -10.91 -2.42 -1.57
CA PHE A 22 -12.11 -3.18 -1.17
C PHE A 22 -12.31 -3.19 0.34
N THR A 23 -11.23 -3.16 1.12
CA THR A 23 -11.31 -3.22 2.59
C THR A 23 -10.98 -1.91 3.27
N GLY A 24 -10.38 -0.95 2.56
CA GLY A 24 -9.86 0.29 3.11
C GLY A 24 -8.53 0.13 3.86
N ALA A 25 -7.96 -1.08 3.93
CA ALA A 25 -6.73 -1.33 4.67
C ALA A 25 -5.51 -0.74 3.93
N LEU A 26 -4.65 -0.05 4.67
CA LEU A 26 -3.39 0.50 4.19
C LEU A 26 -2.22 -0.22 4.88
N PHE A 27 -1.32 -0.75 4.05
CA PHE A 27 -0.20 -1.58 4.49
C PHE A 27 1.13 -0.99 4.05
N PHE A 28 2.17 -1.33 4.82
CA PHE A 28 3.56 -1.15 4.45
C PHE A 28 4.22 -2.52 4.27
N ASP A 29 4.93 -2.71 3.16
CA ASP A 29 5.75 -3.88 2.88
C ASP A 29 7.22 -3.45 2.74
N ASP A 30 8.08 -3.96 3.63
CA ASP A 30 9.48 -3.54 3.72
C ASP A 30 10.36 -4.12 2.60
N ASP A 31 9.97 -5.25 1.99
CA ASP A 31 10.66 -5.77 0.80
C ASP A 31 9.94 -5.40 -0.50
N GLY A 32 8.65 -5.05 -0.42
CA GLY A 32 7.80 -4.64 -1.55
C GLY A 32 7.44 -5.78 -2.50
N THR A 33 7.96 -6.97 -2.29
CA THR A 33 7.73 -8.12 -3.16
C THR A 33 6.53 -8.96 -2.73
N GLY A 34 5.98 -8.71 -1.53
CA GLY A 34 4.96 -9.55 -0.91
C GLY A 34 5.52 -10.83 -0.30
N ALA A 35 6.85 -11.01 -0.28
CA ALA A 35 7.49 -12.17 0.34
C ALA A 35 7.56 -12.00 1.86
N THR A 36 7.88 -10.79 2.34
CA THR A 36 7.62 -10.42 3.75
C THR A 36 6.15 -10.15 4.01
N VAL A 37 5.71 -10.49 5.22
CA VAL A 37 4.35 -10.15 5.68
C VAL A 37 4.25 -8.63 5.82
N GLN A 38 3.44 -8.01 4.97
CA GLN A 38 3.11 -6.58 5.06
C GLN A 38 2.43 -6.23 6.39
N VAL A 39 2.71 -5.05 6.92
CA VAL A 39 2.14 -4.55 8.18
C VAL A 39 0.99 -3.60 7.88
N GLN A 40 -0.21 -3.89 8.39
CA GLN A 40 -1.31 -2.92 8.35
C GLN A 40 -1.04 -1.83 9.39
N PHE A 41 -1.01 -0.58 8.96
CA PHE A 41 -0.77 0.55 9.87
C PHE A 41 -1.92 1.57 9.87
N ALA A 42 -2.87 1.46 8.94
CA ALA A 42 -4.08 2.28 8.95
C ALA A 42 -5.28 1.53 8.36
N GLN A 43 -6.46 2.03 8.73
CA GLN A 43 -7.75 1.66 8.18
C GLN A 43 -8.43 2.93 7.69
N LEU A 44 -8.68 3.01 6.38
CA LEU A 44 -9.36 4.11 5.73
C LEU A 44 -10.78 3.68 5.35
N THR A 45 -11.60 4.62 4.90
CA THR A 45 -12.82 4.29 4.16
C THR A 45 -12.44 3.56 2.88
N ASP A 46 -13.20 2.53 2.49
CA ASP A 46 -13.02 1.83 1.23
C ASP A 46 -13.37 2.74 0.03
N GLY A 47 -12.98 2.32 -1.18
CA GLY A 47 -13.36 3.03 -2.42
C GLY A 47 -12.77 4.43 -2.62
N LEU A 48 -11.91 4.92 -1.73
CA LEU A 48 -11.22 6.20 -1.90
C LEU A 48 -10.39 6.23 -3.19
N ALA A 49 -10.37 7.39 -3.86
CA ALA A 49 -9.42 7.72 -4.92
C ALA A 49 -8.03 8.04 -4.33
N PHE A 50 -7.49 7.10 -3.55
CA PHE A 50 -6.20 7.22 -2.88
C PHE A 50 -5.07 6.98 -3.89
N THR A 51 -4.07 7.86 -3.87
CA THR A 51 -2.98 7.90 -4.85
C THR A 51 -1.63 8.07 -4.15
N ALA A 52 -0.55 7.90 -4.90
CA ALA A 52 0.81 8.16 -4.41
C ALA A 52 1.00 9.59 -3.87
N ASN A 53 0.23 10.58 -4.35
CA ASN A 53 0.33 11.96 -3.87
C ASN A 53 -0.23 12.16 -2.46
N ASN A 54 -0.98 11.19 -1.94
CA ASN A 54 -1.49 11.21 -0.58
C ASN A 54 -0.46 10.70 0.44
N ILE A 55 0.70 10.23 -0.02
CA ILE A 55 1.78 9.72 0.82
C ILE A 55 2.98 10.65 0.66
N VAL A 56 3.49 11.16 1.78
CA VAL A 56 4.74 11.93 1.85
C VAL A 56 5.73 11.13 2.69
N VAL A 57 6.90 10.85 2.11
CA VAL A 57 8.03 10.20 2.79
C VAL A 57 9.14 11.24 2.91
N GLY A 58 9.67 11.40 4.11
CA GLY A 58 10.74 12.36 4.44
C GLY A 58 12.13 11.74 4.44
#